data_AF-A0AA39WMJ2-F1
#
_entry.id   AF-A0AA39WMJ2-F1
#
_cell.length_a   1.000
_cell.length_b   1.000
_cell.length_c   1.000
_cell.angle_alpha   90.00
_cell.angle_beta   90.00
_cell.angle_gamma   90.00
#
_symmetry.space_group_name_H-M   'P 1'
#
loop_
_entity.id
_entity.type
_entity.pdbx_description
1 polymer ?
#
loop_
_entity_poly.entity_id
_entity_poly.type
_entity_poly.pdbx_seq_one_letter_code
_entity_poly.pdbx_strand_id
1 'polypeptide(L)'
;MCHVQKMNPSNSQTAIPAAAAPKAQRNKNLGIEKKIQDKLLLTANQDNFLTVDVSEVNLLSLYIKMASYPPLEERELKNTICLFDVDETLTKARRHATPEMMDLLSRLRQKCAIGTVGGSDLVKQQEQLGGPDVNVTSLFDFCFAENGLTAFRLGEPLLATSFIQWIGEEQYKELVRFILHYVADLDIPIKRGTFVEFRNGMINVSPIGRNASIEERNAFEKHDLEHGIRPLFIEKLKERFPHLGLTYSIGGQISFDIFPTGWDKTFCLSHLEAEAKKAGGLEYTTIHFFGDKTFKGGNDYEIFSDKRTIGHTVADPADTIVQVKKLFNL
;
A
#
# COMPACT_ATOMS: atom_id res chain seq x y z
N MET A 1 -66.14 17.92 32.58
CA MET A 1 -66.71 17.34 31.35
C MET A 1 -65.63 16.50 30.67
N CYS A 2 -66.00 15.26 30.31
CA CYS A 2 -65.29 14.21 29.54
C CYS A 2 -63.97 13.65 30.14
N HIS A 3 -63.97 12.46 30.75
CA HIS A 3 -63.92 11.08 30.16
C HIS A 3 -62.55 10.75 29.57
N VAL A 4 -61.64 10.07 30.30
CA VAL A 4 -61.50 8.61 30.60
C VAL A 4 -61.16 7.75 29.37
N GLN A 5 -59.95 7.17 29.36
CA GLN A 5 -59.66 5.71 29.22
C GLN A 5 -58.12 5.48 29.20
N LYS A 6 -57.51 5.08 30.32
CA LYS A 6 -56.95 3.72 30.57
C LYS A 6 -56.61 2.88 29.33
N MET A 7 -55.35 2.48 29.18
CA MET A 7 -54.90 1.07 29.10
C MET A 7 -53.37 0.97 29.30
N ASN A 8 -52.98 0.14 30.27
CA ASN A 8 -51.71 -0.58 30.45
C ASN A 8 -52.14 -2.07 30.58
N PRO A 9 -51.29 -3.11 30.63
CA PRO A 9 -49.87 -3.26 30.27
C PRO A 9 -49.59 -4.58 29.48
N SER A 10 -48.40 -4.77 28.88
CA SER A 10 -47.88 -6.12 28.61
C SER A 10 -46.38 -6.18 28.31
N ASN A 11 -45.66 -6.83 29.22
CA ASN A 11 -44.52 -7.73 29.07
C ASN A 11 -43.68 -7.67 27.76
N SER A 12 -42.37 -7.48 27.90
CA SER A 12 -41.47 -8.62 28.21
C SER A 12 -40.01 -8.17 28.23
N GLN A 13 -39.35 -8.43 29.36
CA GLN A 13 -37.92 -8.66 29.39
C GLN A 13 -37.61 -9.83 28.46
N THR A 14 -36.66 -9.67 27.54
CA THR A 14 -35.97 -10.81 26.95
C THR A 14 -34.46 -10.59 27.02
N ALA A 15 -33.83 -11.61 27.57
CA ALA A 15 -32.43 -11.69 27.90
C ALA A 15 -31.53 -11.72 26.67
N ILE A 16 -30.30 -11.30 26.90
CA ILE A 16 -29.12 -11.57 26.06
C ILE A 16 -29.01 -13.10 25.85
N PRO A 17 -28.89 -13.61 24.61
CA PRO A 17 -28.33 -14.93 24.40
C PRO A 17 -26.81 -14.84 24.21
N ALA A 18 -26.10 -15.55 25.07
CA ALA A 18 -24.67 -15.82 24.94
C ALA A 18 -24.38 -16.72 23.71
N ALA A 19 -23.28 -16.39 23.02
CA ALA A 19 -22.39 -17.20 22.19
C ALA A 19 -22.91 -18.46 21.47
N ALA A 20 -22.75 -18.47 20.13
CA ALA A 20 -22.41 -19.67 19.38
C ALA A 20 -21.58 -19.33 18.12
N ALA A 21 -20.25 -19.39 18.25
CA ALA A 21 -19.34 -19.61 17.11
C ALA A 21 -18.95 -21.12 17.07
N PRO A 22 -18.13 -21.60 16.12
CA PRO A 22 -18.50 -22.10 14.80
C PRO A 22 -18.28 -23.63 14.72
N LYS A 23 -19.30 -24.45 15.04
CA LYS A 23 -19.25 -25.91 14.78
C LYS A 23 -19.66 -26.28 13.35
N ALA A 24 -20.46 -25.46 12.68
CA ALA A 24 -20.97 -25.75 11.34
C ALA A 24 -19.91 -25.59 10.22
N GLN A 25 -18.95 -24.66 10.39
CA GLN A 25 -17.86 -24.46 9.42
C GLN A 25 -16.79 -25.56 9.52
N ARG A 26 -16.51 -26.03 10.75
CA ARG A 26 -15.51 -27.09 11.02
C ARG A 26 -15.90 -28.44 10.39
N ASN A 27 -17.19 -28.79 10.42
CA ASN A 27 -17.69 -30.04 9.83
C ASN A 27 -17.72 -30.02 8.29
N LYS A 28 -17.83 -28.83 7.66
CA LYS A 28 -17.70 -28.72 6.19
C LYS A 28 -16.25 -28.90 5.73
N ASN A 29 -15.27 -28.40 6.47
CA ASN A 29 -13.85 -28.54 6.13
C ASN A 29 -13.37 -30.00 6.24
N LEU A 30 -13.80 -30.75 7.26
CA LEU A 30 -13.52 -32.19 7.43
C LEU A 30 -14.05 -33.05 6.27
N GLY A 31 -15.19 -32.68 5.67
CA GLY A 31 -15.77 -33.38 4.53
C GLY A 31 -15.04 -33.13 3.20
N ILE A 32 -14.32 -32.01 3.09
CA ILE A 32 -13.52 -31.65 1.91
C ILE A 32 -12.14 -32.33 2.00
N GLU A 33 -11.52 -32.37 3.18
CA GLU A 33 -10.24 -33.07 3.43
C GLU A 33 -10.31 -34.55 3.05
N LYS A 34 -11.41 -35.23 3.40
CA LYS A 34 -11.59 -36.66 3.09
C LYS A 34 -11.73 -36.92 1.58
N LYS A 35 -12.41 -36.02 0.85
CA LYS A 35 -12.55 -36.11 -0.62
C LYS A 35 -11.24 -35.81 -1.36
N ILE A 36 -10.34 -35.02 -0.78
CA ILE A 36 -9.03 -34.71 -1.36
C ILE A 36 -8.06 -35.89 -1.15
N GLN A 37 -8.06 -36.51 0.04
CA GLN A 37 -7.26 -37.72 0.31
C GLN A 37 -7.63 -38.89 -0.60
N ASP A 38 -8.94 -39.12 -0.83
CA ASP A 38 -9.39 -40.20 -1.72
C ASP A 38 -9.02 -39.96 -3.19
N LYS A 39 -8.86 -38.69 -3.63
CA LYS A 39 -8.46 -38.33 -5.00
C LYS A 39 -6.94 -38.42 -5.24
N LEU A 40 -6.15 -38.18 -4.20
CA LEU A 40 -4.68 -38.32 -4.23
C LEU A 40 -4.23 -39.79 -4.29
N LEU A 41 -4.98 -40.72 -3.67
CA LEU A 41 -4.67 -42.16 -3.77
C LEU A 41 -4.91 -42.73 -5.17
N LEU A 42 -5.83 -42.16 -5.95
CA LEU A 42 -6.18 -42.64 -7.29
C LEU A 42 -5.21 -42.17 -8.39
N THR A 43 -4.42 -41.13 -8.13
CA THR A 43 -3.53 -40.50 -9.14
C THR A 43 -2.08 -40.96 -9.07
N ALA A 44 -1.68 -41.69 -8.01
CA ALA A 44 -0.32 -42.20 -7.83
C ALA A 44 0.01 -43.49 -8.63
N ASN A 45 -0.90 -43.97 -9.49
CA ASN A 45 -0.78 -45.28 -10.17
C ASN A 45 -0.46 -45.20 -11.68
N GLN A 46 0.08 -44.10 -12.20
CA GLN A 46 0.55 -44.03 -13.59
C GLN A 46 1.93 -43.38 -13.69
N ASP A 47 2.92 -44.22 -14.02
CA ASP A 47 4.32 -43.89 -14.27
C ASP A 47 4.52 -42.96 -15.49
N ASN A 48 5.42 -41.96 -15.40
CA ASN A 48 6.78 -41.98 -16.01
C ASN A 48 7.45 -40.58 -16.03
N PHE A 49 8.68 -40.51 -15.51
CA PHE A 49 9.81 -39.58 -15.70
C PHE A 49 9.61 -38.14 -16.26
N LEU A 50 9.91 -37.15 -15.40
CA LEU A 50 10.83 -36.01 -15.65
C LEU A 50 11.26 -35.46 -14.29
N THR A 51 12.53 -35.63 -13.93
CA THR A 51 13.10 -35.17 -12.66
C THR A 51 13.28 -33.65 -12.69
N VAL A 52 12.26 -32.94 -12.25
CA VAL A 52 12.39 -31.63 -11.59
C VAL A 52 12.23 -31.93 -10.11
N ASP A 53 13.09 -31.39 -9.24
CA ASP A 53 12.92 -31.55 -7.80
C ASP A 53 11.71 -30.74 -7.35
N VAL A 54 10.52 -31.35 -7.47
CA VAL A 54 9.22 -30.77 -7.13
C VAL A 54 9.04 -30.68 -5.60
N SER A 55 9.98 -31.22 -4.81
CA SER A 55 9.86 -31.27 -3.36
C SER A 55 10.07 -29.90 -2.69
N GLU A 56 11.04 -29.10 -3.12
CA GLU A 56 11.33 -27.80 -2.51
C GLU A 56 10.28 -26.72 -2.85
N VAL A 57 9.79 -26.69 -4.09
CA VAL A 57 8.83 -25.68 -4.55
C VAL A 57 7.43 -25.90 -3.95
N ASN A 58 7.02 -27.16 -3.78
CA ASN A 58 5.76 -27.49 -3.11
C ASN A 58 5.83 -27.35 -1.59
N LEU A 59 6.99 -27.63 -0.97
CA LEU A 59 7.14 -27.46 0.48
C LEU A 59 6.99 -26.01 0.89
N LEU A 60 7.60 -25.06 0.18
CA LEU A 60 7.47 -23.63 0.50
C LEU A 60 6.03 -23.12 0.32
N SER A 61 5.36 -23.54 -0.77
CA SER A 61 3.95 -23.21 -1.04
C SER A 61 2.99 -23.81 0.00
N LEU A 62 3.28 -25.02 0.48
CA LEU A 62 2.52 -25.70 1.53
C LEU A 62 2.79 -25.08 2.92
N TYR A 63 4.04 -24.68 3.21
CA TYR A 63 4.42 -24.01 4.45
C TYR A 63 3.75 -22.64 4.57
N ILE A 64 3.71 -21.87 3.48
CA ILE A 64 3.01 -20.58 3.41
C ILE A 64 1.49 -20.76 3.55
N LYS A 65 0.92 -21.85 3.02
CA LYS A 65 -0.50 -22.19 3.20
C LYS A 65 -0.88 -22.63 4.61
N MET A 66 0.09 -22.94 5.49
CA MET A 66 -0.14 -23.49 6.84
C MET A 66 0.49 -22.69 7.99
N ALA A 67 1.25 -21.64 7.72
CA ALA A 67 1.84 -20.80 8.77
C ALA A 67 0.73 -20.01 9.48
N SER A 68 0.23 -20.55 10.58
CA SER A 68 -0.58 -19.79 11.54
C SER A 68 0.34 -18.83 12.27
N TYR A 69 0.21 -17.53 12.00
CA TYR A 69 0.89 -16.50 12.77
C TYR A 69 0.11 -16.24 14.07
N PRO A 70 0.79 -15.96 15.20
CA PRO A 70 0.11 -15.49 16.40
C PRO A 70 -0.71 -14.22 16.08
N PRO A 71 -1.89 -14.04 16.71
CA PRO A 71 -2.61 -12.77 16.69
C PRO A 71 -1.67 -11.61 17.02
N LEU A 72 -1.90 -10.43 16.44
CA LEU A 72 -0.99 -9.28 16.55
C LEU A 72 -0.70 -8.93 18.02
N GLU A 73 -1.72 -8.98 18.87
CA GLU A 73 -1.70 -8.72 20.31
C GLU A 73 -0.92 -9.76 21.13
N GLU A 74 -0.69 -10.96 20.58
CA GLU A 74 -0.01 -12.09 21.23
C GLU A 74 1.46 -12.24 20.79
N ARG A 75 1.92 -11.44 19.82
CA ARG A 75 3.31 -11.51 19.35
C ARG A 75 4.29 -10.97 20.39
N GLU A 76 5.51 -11.54 20.39
CA GLU A 76 6.61 -11.18 21.29
C GLU A 76 6.84 -9.66 21.35
N LEU A 77 6.81 -9.01 20.18
CA LEU A 77 7.01 -7.58 19.98
C LEU A 77 5.72 -6.92 19.47
N LYS A 78 4.59 -7.12 20.17
CA LYS A 78 3.26 -6.65 19.75
C LYS A 78 3.15 -5.15 19.41
N ASN A 79 3.89 -4.27 20.10
CA ASN A 79 3.88 -2.81 19.81
C ASN A 79 4.90 -2.39 18.75
N THR A 80 5.51 -3.35 18.04
CA THR A 80 6.50 -3.12 16.99
C THR A 80 5.96 -3.50 15.62
N ILE A 81 6.21 -2.66 14.64
CA ILE A 81 5.97 -2.96 13.22
C ILE A 81 7.22 -2.66 12.40
N CYS A 82 7.52 -3.52 11.44
CA CYS A 82 8.51 -3.25 10.39
C CYS A 82 7.79 -2.95 9.07
N LEU A 83 7.97 -1.75 8.56
CA LEU A 83 7.52 -1.32 7.25
C LEU A 83 8.69 -1.39 6.26
N PHE A 84 8.42 -1.90 5.08
CA PHE A 84 9.42 -2.07 4.03
C PHE A 84 8.97 -1.39 2.75
N ASP A 85 9.85 -0.60 2.14
CA ASP A 85 9.77 -0.36 0.70
C ASP A 85 9.90 -1.70 -0.07
N VAL A 86 9.51 -1.72 -1.35
CA VAL A 86 9.49 -2.94 -2.18
C VAL A 86 10.71 -3.05 -3.09
N ASP A 87 10.90 -2.10 -4.01
CA ASP A 87 11.93 -2.17 -5.07
C ASP A 87 13.31 -1.77 -4.52
N GLU A 88 14.34 -2.59 -4.76
CA GLU A 88 15.67 -2.50 -4.14
C GLU A 88 15.71 -2.60 -2.60
N THR A 89 14.56 -2.76 -1.94
CA THR A 89 14.49 -3.01 -0.50
C THR A 89 14.14 -4.46 -0.16
N LEU A 90 13.01 -4.97 -0.67
CA LEU A 90 12.62 -6.38 -0.51
C LEU A 90 13.01 -7.23 -1.72
N THR A 91 12.99 -6.63 -2.91
CA THR A 91 13.27 -7.30 -4.17
C THR A 91 14.25 -6.49 -5.00
N LYS A 92 14.95 -7.10 -5.95
CA LYS A 92 15.62 -6.31 -7.00
C LYS A 92 14.54 -5.66 -7.86
N ALA A 93 14.81 -4.46 -8.38
CA ALA A 93 13.83 -3.65 -9.09
C ALA A 93 13.08 -4.48 -10.15
N ARG A 94 11.75 -4.57 -10.01
CA ARG A 94 10.84 -5.34 -10.90
C ARG A 94 11.15 -6.84 -11.00
N ARG A 95 11.76 -7.43 -9.98
CA ARG A 95 11.99 -8.87 -9.87
C ARG A 95 11.25 -9.46 -8.68
N HIS A 96 11.15 -10.78 -8.66
CA HIS A 96 10.58 -11.51 -7.52
C HIS A 96 11.48 -11.46 -6.30
N ALA A 97 10.87 -11.51 -5.11
CA ALA A 97 11.59 -11.73 -3.86
C ALA A 97 12.32 -13.08 -3.87
N THR A 98 13.49 -13.13 -3.22
CA THR A 98 14.22 -14.38 -3.05
C THR A 98 13.54 -15.26 -2.00
N PRO A 99 13.67 -16.59 -2.08
CA PRO A 99 13.17 -17.49 -1.03
C PRO A 99 13.72 -17.15 0.36
N GLU A 100 14.98 -16.71 0.44
CA GLU A 100 15.60 -16.26 1.71
C GLU A 100 14.89 -15.05 2.31
N MET A 101 14.53 -14.05 1.48
CA MET A 101 13.78 -12.88 1.95
C MET A 101 12.39 -13.30 2.47
N MET A 102 11.71 -14.19 1.75
CA MET A 102 10.37 -14.65 2.15
C MET A 102 10.39 -15.46 3.45
N ASP A 103 11.39 -16.33 3.64
CA ASP A 103 11.61 -17.04 4.90
C ASP A 103 11.88 -16.06 6.05
N LEU A 104 12.77 -15.09 5.85
CA LEU A 104 13.08 -14.07 6.83
C LEU A 104 11.84 -13.27 7.25
N LEU A 105 11.04 -12.80 6.28
CA LEU A 105 9.81 -12.07 6.55
C LEU A 105 8.80 -12.94 7.31
N SER A 106 8.66 -14.22 6.97
CA SER A 106 7.79 -15.14 7.70
C SER A 106 8.23 -15.30 9.16
N ARG A 107 9.54 -15.46 9.40
CA ARG A 107 10.10 -15.56 10.77
C ARG A 107 9.99 -14.25 11.55
N LEU A 108 10.19 -13.10 10.89
CA LEU A 108 10.00 -11.79 11.49
C LEU A 108 8.53 -11.57 11.89
N ARG A 109 7.59 -12.01 11.04
CA ARG A 109 6.15 -11.92 11.30
C ARG A 109 5.68 -12.73 12.51
N GLN A 110 6.42 -13.76 12.92
CA GLN A 110 6.16 -14.46 14.18
C GLN A 110 6.47 -13.58 15.40
N LYS A 111 7.39 -12.61 15.28
CA LYS A 111 7.85 -11.75 16.38
C LYS A 111 7.12 -10.41 16.45
N CYS A 112 6.90 -9.73 15.32
CA CYS A 112 6.30 -8.40 15.27
C CYS A 112 5.33 -8.26 14.08
N ALA A 113 4.62 -7.14 13.98
CA ALA A 113 3.88 -6.82 12.77
C ALA A 113 4.84 -6.51 11.61
N ILE A 114 4.46 -6.87 10.38
CA ILE A 114 5.19 -6.48 9.18
C ILE A 114 4.25 -5.88 8.13
N GLY A 115 4.75 -4.95 7.33
CA GLY A 115 4.01 -4.41 6.21
C GLY A 115 4.86 -3.86 5.08
N THR A 116 4.25 -3.76 3.90
CA THR A 116 4.86 -3.14 2.71
C THR A 116 4.33 -1.72 2.53
N VAL A 117 5.17 -0.83 1.99
CA VAL A 117 4.77 0.51 1.53
C VAL A 117 5.45 0.86 0.22
N GLY A 118 4.66 0.90 -0.86
CA GLY A 118 5.15 1.19 -2.21
C GLY A 118 4.30 2.23 -2.92
N GLY A 119 4.92 3.02 -3.80
CA GLY A 119 4.20 3.98 -4.66
C GLY A 119 3.46 3.33 -5.83
N SER A 120 3.74 2.06 -6.10
CA SER A 120 3.07 1.24 -7.12
C SER A 120 1.72 0.71 -6.64
N ASP A 121 0.86 0.35 -7.60
CA ASP A 121 -0.39 -0.38 -7.33
C ASP A 121 -0.13 -1.77 -6.71
N LEU A 122 -1.21 -2.39 -6.21
CA LEU A 122 -1.16 -3.70 -5.57
C LEU A 122 -0.77 -4.81 -6.56
N VAL A 123 -1.10 -4.68 -7.85
CA VAL A 123 -0.81 -5.70 -8.87
C VAL A 123 0.69 -5.89 -9.00
N LYS A 124 1.46 -4.80 -9.03
CA LYS A 124 2.92 -4.87 -9.04
C LYS A 124 3.47 -5.52 -7.77
N GLN A 125 2.93 -5.18 -6.60
CA GLN A 125 3.35 -5.84 -5.35
C GLN A 125 3.02 -7.34 -5.35
N GLN A 126 1.87 -7.72 -5.92
CA GLN A 126 1.45 -9.11 -6.10
C GLN A 126 2.39 -9.87 -7.03
N GLU A 127 2.84 -9.25 -8.12
CA GLU A 127 3.84 -9.84 -9.02
C GLU A 127 5.18 -10.04 -8.31
N GLN A 128 5.63 -9.08 -7.50
CA GLN A 128 6.97 -9.13 -6.90
C GLN A 128 7.08 -10.00 -5.65
N LEU A 129 6.07 -9.95 -4.79
CA LEU A 129 6.10 -10.56 -3.45
C LEU A 129 5.16 -11.76 -3.32
N GLY A 130 4.10 -11.80 -4.12
CA GLY A 130 3.15 -12.89 -4.15
C GLY A 130 3.45 -13.92 -5.24
N GLY A 131 2.44 -14.73 -5.56
CA GLY A 131 2.45 -15.65 -6.69
C GLY A 131 1.04 -16.00 -7.13
N PRO A 132 0.87 -16.81 -8.20
CA PRO A 132 -0.44 -17.18 -8.72
C PRO A 132 -1.40 -17.79 -7.67
N ASP A 133 -0.84 -18.53 -6.71
CA ASP A 133 -1.59 -19.21 -5.64
C ASP A 133 -1.45 -18.54 -4.27
N VAL A 134 -0.74 -17.42 -4.18
CA VAL A 134 -0.42 -16.74 -2.91
C VAL A 134 -0.65 -15.26 -3.06
N ASN A 135 -1.70 -14.76 -2.41
CA ASN A 135 -2.01 -13.33 -2.41
C ASN A 135 -1.00 -12.56 -1.54
N VAL A 136 -0.43 -11.48 -2.05
CA VAL A 136 0.50 -10.62 -1.28
C VAL A 136 -0.13 -10.13 0.03
N THR A 137 -1.44 -9.89 0.05
CA THR A 137 -2.14 -9.43 1.25
C THR A 137 -2.23 -10.49 2.36
N SER A 138 -1.95 -11.76 2.05
CA SER A 138 -1.83 -12.81 3.08
C SER A 138 -0.42 -12.94 3.65
N LEU A 139 0.60 -12.35 3.01
CA LEU A 139 2.01 -12.46 3.40
C LEU A 139 2.41 -11.42 4.45
N PHE A 140 1.71 -10.29 4.51
CA PHE A 140 1.97 -9.20 5.43
C PHE A 140 0.75 -8.89 6.30
N ASP A 141 0.97 -8.23 7.44
CA ASP A 141 -0.13 -7.77 8.27
C ASP A 141 -0.74 -6.49 7.71
N PHE A 142 0.08 -5.66 7.07
CA PHE A 142 -0.34 -4.47 6.34
C PHE A 142 0.25 -4.47 4.93
N CYS A 143 -0.56 -4.12 3.93
CA CYS A 143 -0.07 -3.85 2.57
C CYS A 143 -0.52 -2.45 2.17
N PHE A 144 0.43 -1.56 1.94
CA PHE A 144 0.18 -0.19 1.52
C PHE A 144 0.65 -0.01 0.06
N ALA A 145 -0.31 -0.03 -0.85
CA ALA A 145 -0.13 0.32 -2.25
C ALA A 145 -0.45 1.79 -2.48
N GLU A 146 0.18 2.40 -3.48
CA GLU A 146 0.06 3.83 -3.78
C GLU A 146 0.29 4.70 -2.52
N ASN A 147 1.40 4.45 -1.82
CA ASN A 147 1.77 5.09 -0.54
C ASN A 147 0.76 4.88 0.62
N GLY A 148 -0.20 3.96 0.47
CA GLY A 148 -1.24 3.67 1.46
C GLY A 148 -2.61 4.21 1.11
N LEU A 149 -2.80 4.79 -0.09
CA LEU A 149 -4.15 5.12 -0.57
C LEU A 149 -5.01 3.86 -0.76
N THR A 150 -4.37 2.81 -1.25
CA THR A 150 -4.91 1.46 -1.26
C THR A 150 -4.23 0.68 -0.14
N ALA A 151 -4.98 0.33 0.90
CA ALA A 151 -4.43 -0.30 2.09
C ALA A 151 -5.19 -1.57 2.47
N PHE A 152 -4.46 -2.58 2.95
CA PHE A 152 -5.00 -3.82 3.48
C PHE A 152 -4.47 -4.08 4.88
N ARG A 153 -5.29 -4.68 5.74
CA ARG A 153 -4.94 -5.17 7.06
C ARG A 153 -5.39 -6.62 7.19
N LEU A 154 -4.45 -7.53 7.43
CA LEU A 154 -4.70 -8.98 7.56
C LEU A 154 -5.53 -9.54 6.39
N GLY A 155 -5.20 -9.15 5.16
CA GLY A 155 -5.92 -9.56 3.96
C GLY A 155 -7.16 -8.74 3.62
N GLU A 156 -7.71 -7.98 4.57
CA GLU A 156 -8.95 -7.21 4.40
C GLU A 156 -8.67 -5.76 3.97
N PRO A 157 -9.42 -5.19 3.00
CA PRO A 157 -9.23 -3.81 2.58
C PRO A 157 -9.60 -2.83 3.71
N LEU A 158 -8.74 -1.83 3.92
CA LEU A 158 -9.06 -0.65 4.73
C LEU A 158 -9.82 0.37 3.87
N LEU A 159 -10.44 1.35 4.53
CA LEU A 159 -11.18 2.41 3.84
C LEU A 159 -10.21 3.19 2.93
N ALA A 160 -10.35 2.99 1.62
CA ALA A 160 -9.59 3.73 0.64
C ALA A 160 -10.01 5.20 0.67
N THR A 161 -9.03 6.10 0.50
CA THR A 161 -9.30 7.51 0.22
C THR A 161 -8.81 7.85 -1.19
N SER A 162 -9.24 9.00 -1.71
CA SER A 162 -8.82 9.50 -3.01
C SER A 162 -8.66 11.00 -2.99
N PHE A 163 -7.87 11.54 -3.92
CA PHE A 163 -7.58 12.95 -4.01
C PHE A 163 -8.86 13.77 -4.08
N ILE A 164 -9.85 13.31 -4.86
CA ILE A 164 -11.14 13.99 -4.99
C ILE A 164 -11.98 13.95 -3.71
N GLN A 165 -11.92 12.86 -2.93
CA GLN A 165 -12.58 12.77 -1.62
C GLN A 165 -11.94 13.72 -0.61
N TRP A 166 -10.61 13.89 -0.68
CA TRP A 166 -9.86 14.76 0.21
C TRP A 166 -10.05 16.25 -0.11
N ILE A 167 -9.90 16.64 -1.38
CA ILE A 167 -9.98 18.04 -1.81
C ILE A 167 -11.44 18.52 -1.99
N GLY A 168 -12.36 17.62 -2.34
CA GLY A 168 -13.73 17.95 -2.72
C GLY A 168 -13.87 18.57 -4.13
N GLU A 169 -15.03 18.34 -4.74
CA GLU A 169 -15.32 18.74 -6.13
C GLU A 169 -15.20 20.24 -6.39
N GLU A 170 -15.62 21.09 -5.45
CA GLU A 170 -15.60 22.55 -5.65
C GLU A 170 -14.17 23.10 -5.74
N GLN A 171 -13.30 22.69 -4.82
CA GLN A 171 -11.89 23.11 -4.81
C GLN A 171 -11.12 22.46 -5.96
N TYR A 172 -11.39 21.19 -6.28
CA TYR A 172 -10.80 20.53 -7.45
C TYR A 172 -11.16 21.23 -8.76
N LYS A 173 -12.44 21.55 -8.96
CA LYS A 173 -12.92 22.29 -10.13
C LYS A 173 -12.25 23.65 -10.26
N GLU A 174 -12.00 24.34 -9.15
CA GLU A 174 -11.25 25.60 -9.14
C GLU A 174 -9.79 25.43 -9.51
N LEU A 175 -9.11 24.43 -8.94
CA LEU A 175 -7.74 24.09 -9.25
C LEU A 175 -7.56 23.75 -10.74
N VAL A 176 -8.38 22.84 -11.28
CA VAL A 176 -8.30 22.43 -12.68
C VAL A 176 -8.63 23.60 -13.62
N ARG A 177 -9.64 24.42 -13.31
CA ARG A 177 -9.97 25.60 -14.12
C ARG A 177 -8.78 26.56 -14.21
N PHE A 178 -8.12 26.82 -13.09
CA PHE A 178 -6.92 27.66 -13.08
C PHE A 178 -5.79 27.05 -13.92
N ILE A 179 -5.52 25.75 -13.76
CA ILE A 179 -4.50 25.04 -14.54
C ILE A 179 -4.78 25.14 -16.04
N LEU A 180 -6.03 24.91 -16.47
CA LEU A 180 -6.41 24.93 -17.87
C LEU A 180 -6.30 26.33 -18.49
N HIS A 181 -6.71 27.39 -17.77
CA HIS A 181 -6.49 28.76 -18.22
C HIS A 181 -5.00 29.09 -18.34
N TYR A 182 -4.21 28.73 -17.33
CA TYR A 182 -2.77 28.95 -17.35
C TYR A 182 -2.10 28.24 -18.54
N VAL A 183 -2.47 26.98 -18.80
CA VAL A 183 -1.98 26.23 -19.96
C VAL A 183 -2.44 26.85 -21.28
N ALA A 184 -3.66 27.39 -21.36
CA ALA A 184 -4.14 28.07 -22.55
C ALA A 184 -3.28 29.29 -22.89
N ASP A 185 -2.94 30.10 -21.88
CA ASP A 185 -2.20 31.36 -22.03
C ASP A 185 -0.67 31.18 -22.10
N LEU A 186 -0.14 30.02 -21.70
CA LEU A 186 1.30 29.72 -21.79
C LEU A 186 1.81 29.80 -23.23
N ASP A 187 2.83 30.62 -23.47
CA ASP A 187 3.53 30.66 -24.75
C ASP A 187 4.70 29.66 -24.73
N ILE A 188 4.50 28.52 -25.40
CA ILE A 188 5.51 27.47 -25.55
C ILE A 188 5.50 26.96 -27.00
N PRO A 189 6.64 26.49 -27.54
CA PRO A 189 6.76 26.16 -28.96
C PRO A 189 5.77 25.10 -29.45
N ILE A 190 5.39 24.16 -28.56
CA ILE A 190 4.56 23.00 -28.90
C ILE A 190 3.54 22.77 -27.78
N LYS A 191 2.27 22.59 -28.16
CA LYS A 191 1.20 22.05 -27.32
C LYS A 191 0.59 20.81 -27.98
N ARG A 192 0.22 19.81 -27.17
CA ARG A 192 -0.40 18.55 -27.59
C ARG A 192 -1.71 18.34 -26.83
N GLY A 193 -1.81 17.30 -26.01
CA GLY A 193 -3.02 16.95 -25.28
C GLY A 193 -2.70 16.20 -23.98
N THR A 194 -3.73 15.96 -23.16
CA THR A 194 -3.60 15.45 -21.78
C THR A 194 -2.70 16.37 -20.95
N PHE A 195 -3.15 17.62 -20.79
CA PHE A 195 -2.48 18.64 -19.96
C PHE A 195 -2.67 18.40 -18.47
N VAL A 196 -3.82 17.82 -18.09
CA VAL A 196 -4.13 17.39 -16.73
C VAL A 196 -4.57 15.93 -16.79
N GLU A 197 -3.86 15.07 -16.07
CA GLU A 197 -4.20 13.66 -15.91
C GLU A 197 -4.61 13.42 -14.45
N PHE A 198 -5.88 13.09 -14.24
CA PHE A 198 -6.38 12.76 -12.90
C PHE A 198 -6.04 11.32 -12.54
N ARG A 199 -5.54 11.12 -11.32
CA ARG A 199 -5.22 9.81 -10.73
C ARG A 199 -5.86 9.72 -9.35
N ASN A 200 -5.92 8.51 -8.79
CA ASN A 200 -6.52 8.30 -7.47
C ASN A 200 -5.86 9.14 -6.37
N GLY A 201 -4.52 9.25 -6.39
CA GLY A 201 -3.75 9.96 -5.38
C GLY A 201 -3.37 11.41 -5.67
N MET A 202 -3.54 11.86 -6.91
CA MET A 202 -2.88 13.08 -7.38
C MET A 202 -3.44 13.52 -8.73
N ILE A 203 -3.00 14.68 -9.20
CA ILE A 203 -3.05 15.02 -10.62
C ILE A 203 -1.64 15.23 -11.18
N ASN A 204 -1.40 14.76 -12.39
CA ASN A 204 -0.19 15.08 -13.15
C ASN A 204 -0.50 16.21 -14.13
N VAL A 205 0.28 17.29 -14.08
CA VAL A 205 0.12 18.47 -14.93
C VAL A 205 1.30 18.57 -15.90
N SER A 206 1.02 18.64 -17.20
CA SER A 206 2.01 18.72 -18.27
C SER A 206 1.73 19.94 -19.15
N PRO A 207 2.59 20.98 -19.17
CA PRO A 207 2.37 22.17 -20.01
C PRO A 207 2.31 21.87 -21.50
N ILE A 208 3.22 21.03 -22.01
CA ILE A 208 3.19 20.55 -23.41
C ILE A 208 2.08 19.52 -23.65
N GLY A 209 1.66 18.80 -22.62
CA GLY A 209 0.69 17.70 -22.69
C GLY A 209 1.35 16.32 -22.81
N ARG A 210 0.81 15.30 -22.15
CA ARG A 210 1.38 13.93 -22.13
C ARG A 210 1.32 13.21 -23.48
N ASN A 211 0.49 13.66 -24.42
CA ASN A 211 0.47 13.09 -25.77
C ASN A 211 1.69 13.50 -26.64
N ALA A 212 2.65 14.26 -26.10
CA ALA A 212 3.88 14.60 -26.79
C ALA A 212 4.73 13.36 -27.15
N SER A 213 5.31 13.38 -28.35
CA SER A 213 6.27 12.36 -28.81
C SER A 213 7.55 12.38 -27.99
N ILE A 214 8.41 11.37 -28.13
CA ILE A 214 9.69 11.32 -27.42
C ILE A 214 10.57 12.52 -27.80
N GLU A 215 10.62 12.86 -29.07
CA GLU A 215 11.39 13.99 -29.60
C GLU A 215 10.86 15.32 -29.03
N GLU A 216 9.54 15.49 -28.97
CA GLU A 216 8.88 16.66 -28.40
C GLU A 216 9.12 16.78 -26.89
N ARG A 217 9.12 15.66 -26.16
CA ARG A 217 9.45 15.62 -24.72
C ARG A 217 10.88 16.05 -24.47
N ASN A 218 11.83 15.54 -25.26
CA ASN A 218 13.24 15.92 -25.17
C ASN A 218 13.45 17.41 -25.49
N ALA A 219 12.72 17.95 -26.47
CA ALA A 219 12.77 19.37 -26.81
C ALA A 219 12.16 20.24 -25.70
N PHE A 220 11.02 19.84 -25.15
CA PHE A 220 10.37 20.54 -24.05
C PHE A 220 11.24 20.56 -22.80
N GLU A 221 11.88 19.44 -22.43
CA GLU A 221 12.77 19.39 -21.26
C GLU A 221 13.90 20.42 -21.36
N LYS A 222 14.55 20.51 -22.53
CA LYS A 222 15.60 21.52 -22.76
C LYS A 222 15.05 22.93 -22.66
N HIS A 223 13.89 23.18 -23.27
CA HIS A 223 13.24 24.49 -23.25
C HIS A 223 12.80 24.89 -21.83
N ASP A 224 12.25 23.96 -21.06
CA ASP A 224 11.83 24.14 -19.67
C ASP A 224 13.02 24.41 -18.74
N LEU A 225 14.16 23.74 -18.94
CA LEU A 225 15.38 24.01 -18.18
C LEU A 225 15.95 25.41 -18.45
N GLU A 226 15.81 25.91 -19.67
CA GLU A 226 16.26 27.25 -20.06
C GLU A 226 15.30 28.36 -19.57
N HIS A 227 13.99 28.12 -19.62
CA HIS A 227 12.96 29.16 -19.39
C HIS A 227 12.23 29.02 -18.05
N GLY A 228 12.41 27.92 -17.31
CA GLY A 228 11.80 27.69 -16.01
C GLY A 228 10.28 27.52 -16.03
N ILE A 229 9.70 26.94 -17.09
CA ILE A 229 8.24 26.88 -17.31
C ILE A 229 7.50 26.19 -16.15
N ARG A 230 7.89 24.96 -15.78
CA ARG A 230 7.27 24.19 -14.70
C ARG A 230 7.47 24.83 -13.32
N PRO A 231 8.69 25.27 -12.92
CA PRO A 231 8.88 26.01 -11.67
C PRO A 231 7.99 27.26 -11.56
N LEU A 232 7.94 28.10 -12.60
CA LEU A 232 7.11 29.31 -12.61
C LEU A 232 5.62 28.99 -12.51
N PHE A 233 5.16 27.94 -13.21
CA PHE A 233 3.77 27.49 -13.10
C PHE A 233 3.45 27.02 -11.67
N ILE A 234 4.34 26.24 -11.04
CA ILE A 234 4.16 25.79 -9.65
C ILE A 234 4.09 26.99 -8.70
N GLU A 235 4.93 28.01 -8.86
CA GLU A 235 4.87 29.22 -8.04
C GLU A 235 3.50 29.91 -8.16
N LYS A 236 2.95 30.01 -9.38
CA LYS A 236 1.60 30.56 -9.59
C LYS A 236 0.49 29.72 -8.98
N LEU A 237 0.63 28.40 -8.96
CA LEU A 237 -0.28 27.51 -8.25
C LEU A 237 -0.21 27.72 -6.73
N LYS A 238 0.99 27.82 -6.16
CA LYS A 238 1.20 28.08 -4.72
C LYS A 238 0.65 29.44 -4.30
N GLU A 239 0.88 30.48 -5.10
CA GLU A 239 0.32 31.82 -4.88
C GLU A 239 -1.22 31.79 -4.84
N ARG A 240 -1.85 31.01 -5.73
CA ARG A 240 -3.31 30.97 -5.86
C ARG A 240 -4.01 30.06 -4.85
N PHE A 241 -3.35 28.99 -4.44
CA PHE A 241 -3.93 27.93 -3.60
C PHE A 241 -3.14 27.64 -2.31
N PRO A 242 -2.67 28.66 -1.56
CA PRO A 242 -1.87 28.42 -0.36
C PRO A 242 -2.67 27.71 0.75
N HIS A 243 -4.00 27.82 0.70
CA HIS A 243 -4.92 27.22 1.66
C HIS A 243 -5.20 25.73 1.41
N LEU A 244 -4.83 25.18 0.25
CA LEU A 244 -5.10 23.79 -0.10
C LEU A 244 -4.02 22.82 0.40
N GLY A 245 -2.95 23.25 1.06
CA GLY A 245 -1.95 22.33 1.62
C GLY A 245 -1.40 21.31 0.61
N LEU A 246 -1.18 21.72 -0.65
CA LEU A 246 -0.70 20.84 -1.73
C LEU A 246 0.83 20.82 -1.78
N THR A 247 1.38 19.66 -2.12
CA THR A 247 2.78 19.46 -2.49
C THR A 247 2.88 19.33 -4.02
N TYR A 248 3.96 19.88 -4.58
CA TYR A 248 4.23 19.94 -6.01
C TYR A 248 5.58 19.29 -6.28
N SER A 249 5.62 18.28 -7.15
CA SER A 249 6.86 17.55 -7.46
C SER A 249 7.13 17.56 -8.96
N ILE A 250 8.22 18.21 -9.39
CA ILE A 250 8.66 18.16 -10.78
C ILE A 250 9.27 16.78 -11.03
N GLY A 251 8.71 16.05 -12.00
CA GLY A 251 9.10 14.68 -12.31
C GLY A 251 9.28 14.46 -13.80
N GLY A 252 10.37 13.80 -14.18
CA GLY A 252 10.68 13.48 -15.58
C GLY A 252 10.80 14.72 -16.46
N GLN A 253 10.48 14.56 -17.74
CA GLN A 253 10.82 15.53 -18.79
C GLN A 253 9.78 16.64 -18.98
N ILE A 254 8.51 16.36 -18.72
CA ILE A 254 7.40 17.20 -19.21
C ILE A 254 6.37 17.63 -18.17
N SER A 255 6.35 17.05 -16.97
CA SER A 255 5.26 17.26 -16.04
C SER A 255 5.72 17.44 -14.61
N PHE A 256 4.75 17.75 -13.76
CA PHE A 256 4.86 17.76 -12.32
C PHE A 256 3.58 17.20 -11.70
N ASP A 257 3.72 16.55 -10.55
CA ASP A 257 2.61 16.00 -9.78
C ASP A 257 2.12 17.03 -8.74
N ILE A 258 0.81 17.05 -8.51
CA ILE A 258 0.16 17.83 -7.46
C ILE A 258 -0.65 16.86 -6.60
N PHE A 259 -0.36 16.83 -5.30
CA PHE A 259 -0.99 15.95 -4.34
C PHE A 259 -1.07 16.62 -2.96
N PRO A 260 -1.94 16.16 -2.05
CA PRO A 260 -1.99 16.70 -0.69
C PRO A 260 -0.66 16.48 0.02
N THR A 261 -0.23 17.47 0.81
CA THR A 261 1.01 17.35 1.59
C THR A 261 0.90 16.16 2.54
N GLY A 262 1.94 15.31 2.56
CA GLY A 262 1.97 14.08 3.32
C GLY A 262 1.37 12.86 2.60
N TRP A 263 1.02 12.96 1.31
CA TRP A 263 0.66 11.80 0.45
C TRP A 263 1.88 11.11 -0.19
N ASP A 264 3.07 11.38 0.35
CA ASP A 264 4.23 10.50 0.24
C ASP A 264 4.04 9.25 1.14
N LYS A 265 5.09 8.44 1.32
CA LYS A 265 5.00 7.20 2.12
C LYS A 265 4.57 7.41 3.56
N THR A 266 4.72 8.61 4.14
CA THR A 266 4.22 8.92 5.50
C THR A 266 2.70 8.79 5.61
N PHE A 267 1.95 8.82 4.51
CA PHE A 267 0.50 8.64 4.50
C PHE A 267 0.09 7.31 5.14
N CYS A 268 0.86 6.23 4.92
CA CYS A 268 0.54 4.91 5.46
C CYS A 268 0.53 4.88 7.00
N LEU A 269 1.29 5.78 7.64
CA LEU A 269 1.35 5.89 9.11
C LEU A 269 0.01 6.34 9.70
N SER A 270 -0.83 7.05 8.93
CA SER A 270 -2.18 7.43 9.36
C SER A 270 -3.09 6.21 9.55
N HIS A 271 -2.87 5.11 8.82
CA HIS A 271 -3.60 3.85 9.02
C HIS A 271 -3.21 3.18 10.34
N LEU A 272 -1.93 3.28 10.74
CA LEU A 272 -1.45 2.77 12.02
C LEU A 272 -2.00 3.59 13.19
N GLU A 273 -2.08 4.92 13.04
CA GLU A 273 -2.72 5.80 14.03
C GLU A 273 -4.23 5.54 14.13
N ALA A 274 -4.90 5.30 13.00
CA ALA A 274 -6.31 4.93 12.97
C ALA A 274 -6.54 3.57 13.62
N GLU A 275 -5.62 2.61 13.42
CA GLU A 275 -5.64 1.31 14.07
C GLU A 275 -5.57 1.45 15.60
N ALA A 276 -4.63 2.26 16.12
CA ALA A 276 -4.48 2.49 17.56
C ALA A 276 -5.75 3.07 18.23
N LYS A 277 -6.59 3.78 17.46
CA LYS A 277 -7.84 4.39 17.96
C LYS A 277 -9.04 3.42 17.96
N LYS A 278 -8.94 2.25 17.32
CA LYS A 278 -10.03 1.26 17.30
C LYS A 278 -10.13 0.55 18.64
N ALA A 279 -11.34 0.10 18.98
CA ALA A 279 -11.54 -0.76 20.14
C ALA A 279 -10.76 -2.08 19.96
N GLY A 280 -9.82 -2.35 20.86
CA GLY A 280 -8.90 -3.50 20.74
C GLY A 280 -7.80 -3.32 19.69
N GLY A 281 -7.63 -2.11 19.15
CA GLY A 281 -6.54 -1.79 18.23
C GLY A 281 -5.18 -1.77 18.94
N LEU A 282 -4.12 -2.03 18.18
CA LEU A 282 -2.75 -1.96 18.68
C LEU A 282 -2.14 -0.60 18.38
N GLU A 283 -1.52 -0.01 19.39
CA GLU A 283 -0.64 1.14 19.22
C GLU A 283 0.79 0.67 18.90
N TYR A 284 1.30 1.02 17.72
CA TYR A 284 2.68 0.74 17.34
C TYR A 284 3.58 1.88 17.80
N THR A 285 4.27 1.68 18.93
CA THR A 285 5.20 2.66 19.51
C THR A 285 6.60 2.55 18.90
N THR A 286 6.91 1.42 18.27
CA THR A 286 8.18 1.19 17.56
C THR A 286 7.88 0.86 16.09
N ILE A 287 8.12 1.83 15.21
CA ILE A 287 7.87 1.68 13.77
C ILE A 287 9.22 1.69 13.08
N HIS A 288 9.73 0.53 12.68
CA HIS A 288 10.90 0.46 11.83
C HIS A 288 10.49 0.69 10.38
N PHE A 289 11.29 1.46 9.64
CA PHE A 289 11.12 1.61 8.20
C PHE A 289 12.43 1.27 7.49
N PHE A 290 12.36 0.43 6.46
CA PHE A 290 13.50 0.07 5.60
C PHE A 290 13.25 0.59 4.18
N GLY A 291 14.23 1.28 3.59
CA GLY A 291 14.15 1.83 2.24
C GLY A 291 15.53 2.10 1.61
N ASP A 292 15.60 2.09 0.27
CA ASP A 292 16.83 2.31 -0.49
C ASP A 292 17.06 3.80 -0.83
N LYS A 293 15.99 4.58 -1.02
CA LYS A 293 16.06 5.99 -1.46
C LYS A 293 15.74 6.96 -0.34
N THR A 294 16.46 6.82 0.77
CA THR A 294 16.32 7.62 1.99
C THR A 294 17.05 8.97 1.91
N PHE A 295 17.74 9.26 0.81
CA PHE A 295 18.39 10.56 0.58
C PHE A 295 17.36 11.63 0.20
N LYS A 296 17.66 12.92 0.47
CA LYS A 296 16.75 14.03 0.14
C LYS A 296 16.36 14.03 -1.34
N GLY A 297 15.06 13.94 -1.62
CA GLY A 297 14.49 13.84 -2.97
C GLY A 297 14.25 12.41 -3.46
N GLY A 298 14.70 11.40 -2.71
CA GLY A 298 14.26 10.01 -2.86
C GLY A 298 12.87 9.81 -2.28
N ASN A 299 12.12 8.83 -2.78
CA ASN A 299 10.73 8.56 -2.39
C ASN A 299 10.56 7.95 -0.99
N ASP A 300 11.65 7.58 -0.33
CA ASP A 300 11.65 7.10 1.05
C ASP A 300 12.03 8.18 2.06
N TYR A 301 12.51 9.34 1.59
CA TYR A 301 13.09 10.37 2.45
C TYR A 301 12.13 10.82 3.54
N GLU A 302 10.87 11.10 3.20
CA GLU A 302 9.89 11.64 4.12
C GLU A 302 9.53 10.64 5.22
N ILE A 303 9.27 9.37 4.87
CA ILE A 303 8.95 8.33 5.87
C ILE A 303 10.18 7.96 6.70
N PHE A 304 11.35 7.86 6.09
CA PHE A 304 12.62 7.62 6.80
C PHE A 304 12.94 8.71 7.81
N SER A 305 12.64 9.97 7.47
CA SER A 305 12.93 11.14 8.32
C SER A 305 11.80 11.47 9.30
N ASP A 306 10.64 10.81 9.19
CA ASP A 306 9.50 11.05 10.07
C ASP A 306 9.83 10.61 11.51
N LYS A 307 9.60 11.50 12.48
CA LYS A 307 9.87 11.26 13.91
C LYS A 307 9.15 10.04 14.50
N ARG A 308 8.11 9.53 13.84
CA ARG A 308 7.37 8.32 14.24
C ARG A 308 8.15 7.05 13.91
N THR A 309 9.12 7.12 13.00
CA THR A 309 9.86 5.95 12.51
C THR A 309 11.30 5.89 13.03
N ILE A 310 11.81 4.67 13.07
CA ILE A 310 13.22 4.33 13.19
C ILE A 310 13.65 3.88 11.80
N GLY A 311 14.17 4.81 11.02
CA GLY A 311 14.56 4.59 9.64
C GLY A 311 15.88 3.82 9.50
N HIS A 312 15.90 2.86 8.58
CA HIS A 312 17.05 2.05 8.19
C HIS A 312 17.27 2.22 6.68
N THR A 313 18.41 2.79 6.31
CA THR A 313 18.81 2.85 4.90
C THR A 313 19.42 1.52 4.51
N VAL A 314 18.96 0.95 3.41
CA VAL A 314 19.50 -0.29 2.85
C VAL A 314 20.10 -0.01 1.48
N ALA A 315 21.22 -0.67 1.15
CA ALA A 315 21.80 -0.57 -0.18
C ALA A 315 21.04 -1.41 -1.21
N ASP A 316 20.56 -2.58 -0.79
CA ASP A 316 19.81 -3.52 -1.61
C ASP A 316 19.09 -4.60 -0.76
N PRO A 317 18.39 -5.59 -1.37
CA PRO A 317 17.70 -6.63 -0.59
C PRO A 317 18.60 -7.51 0.26
N ALA A 318 19.86 -7.70 -0.10
CA ALA A 318 20.79 -8.49 0.72
C ALA A 318 21.18 -7.74 1.99
N ASP A 319 21.35 -6.41 1.89
CA ASP A 319 21.57 -5.55 3.05
C ASP A 319 20.34 -5.54 3.97
N THR A 320 19.12 -5.49 3.44
CA THR A 320 17.88 -5.64 4.24
C THR A 320 17.90 -6.93 5.06
N ILE A 321 18.27 -8.07 4.46
CA ILE A 321 18.38 -9.36 5.15
C ILE A 321 19.35 -9.27 6.33
N VAL A 322 20.54 -8.72 6.10
CA VAL A 322 21.59 -8.59 7.13
C VAL A 322 21.11 -7.70 8.28
N GLN A 323 20.52 -6.56 7.98
CA GLN A 323 20.06 -5.60 8.99
C GLN A 323 18.91 -6.16 9.81
N VAL A 324 17.91 -6.80 9.18
CA VAL A 324 16.77 -7.43 9.89
C VAL A 324 17.22 -8.59 10.77
N LYS A 325 18.09 -9.49 10.27
CA LYS A 325 18.64 -10.59 11.06
C LYS A 325 19.36 -10.08 12.31
N LYS A 326 20.19 -9.05 12.15
CA LYS A 326 20.90 -8.41 13.25
C LYS A 326 19.95 -7.73 14.25
N LEU A 327 18.92 -7.03 13.78
CA LEU A 327 18.01 -6.27 14.63
C LEU A 327 17.09 -7.17 15.46
N PHE A 328 16.65 -8.30 14.91
CA PHE A 328 15.66 -9.18 15.53
C PHE A 328 16.20 -10.54 15.98
N ASN A 329 17.53 -10.74 15.91
CA ASN A 329 18.20 -12.01 16.23
C ASN A 329 17.59 -13.20 15.48
N LEU A 330 17.51 -13.08 14.14
CA LEU A 330 16.94 -14.07 13.23
C LEU A 330 18.01 -14.78 12.40
#